data_AF-A0AA38VYK2-F1
#
_entry.id   AF-A0AA38VYK2-F1
#
_cell.length_a   1.000
_cell.length_b   1.000
_cell.length_c   1.000
_cell.angle_alpha   90.00
_cell.angle_beta   90.00
_cell.angle_gamma   90.00
#
_symmetry.space_group_name_H-M   'P 1'
#
loop_
_entity.id
_entity.type
_entity.pdbx_description
1 polymer ?
#
loop_
_entity_poly.entity_id
_entity_poly.type
_entity_poly.pdbx_seq_one_letter_code
_entity_poly.pdbx_strand_id
1 'polypeptide(L)'
;MNEIQEEHPENITLDVPLPSEENTGFVDGVDKAVCNYCEKKLEGSSKNGTKHLHDHFKICPLRKHRDIKQAILNPVWKKDGVSTLGANTFDQQFSRDELAKMIILHEYPLSMVEHVGFKSFVNSINPLFKHVSRPTIRSDIMKIFEREKTKTKNVLNTNQGRIAVTTDMWTATNQKRGYMVVTAHFIDDSWILRNKIIRFIYVPVPHNAKTLSKELIGCVIS
;
A
#
# COMPACT_ATOMS: atom_id res chain seq x y z
N MET A 1 7.77 -47.00 3.13
CA MET A 1 6.83 -46.43 4.12
C MET A 1 6.27 -45.16 3.50
N ASN A 2 5.13 -45.36 2.84
CA ASN A 2 4.11 -44.47 2.29
C ASN A 2 4.51 -43.20 1.51
N GLU A 3 4.32 -43.32 0.19
CA GLU A 3 4.05 -42.25 -0.78
C GLU A 3 2.82 -41.44 -0.33
N ILE A 4 2.93 -40.11 -0.37
CA ILE A 4 1.81 -39.19 -0.18
C ILE A 4 1.39 -38.76 -1.58
N GLN A 5 0.20 -39.20 -1.99
CA GLN A 5 -0.44 -38.79 -3.24
C GLN A 5 -0.85 -37.31 -3.12
N GLU A 6 -0.39 -36.48 -4.06
CA GLU A 6 -0.90 -35.12 -4.27
C GLU A 6 -2.29 -35.22 -4.92
N GLU A 7 -3.34 -34.91 -4.17
CA GLU A 7 -4.68 -34.70 -4.71
C GLU A 7 -4.74 -33.36 -5.47
N HIS A 8 -5.15 -33.45 -6.73
CA HIS A 8 -5.47 -32.34 -7.61
C HIS A 8 -6.64 -31.51 -7.04
N PRO A 9 -6.57 -30.17 -7.04
CA PRO A 9 -7.75 -29.37 -6.71
C PRO A 9 -8.78 -29.51 -7.82
N GLU A 10 -9.93 -30.07 -7.49
CA GLU A 10 -11.10 -30.14 -8.35
C GLU A 10 -11.47 -28.72 -8.84
N ASN A 11 -11.69 -28.61 -10.15
CA ASN A 11 -12.24 -27.44 -10.82
C ASN A 11 -13.61 -27.11 -10.22
N ILE A 12 -13.67 -26.12 -9.34
CA ILE A 12 -14.93 -25.46 -8.99
C ILE A 12 -15.28 -24.56 -10.18
N THR A 13 -16.06 -25.10 -11.11
CA THR A 13 -16.80 -24.28 -12.07
C THR A 13 -17.77 -23.40 -11.28
N LEU A 14 -17.43 -22.12 -11.15
CA LEU A 14 -18.40 -21.09 -10.78
C LEU A 14 -19.34 -20.93 -11.97
N ASP A 15 -20.38 -21.76 -12.01
CA ASP A 15 -21.57 -21.48 -12.80
C ASP A 15 -22.20 -20.22 -12.21
N VAL A 16 -21.83 -19.08 -12.78
CA VAL A 16 -22.57 -17.83 -12.61
C VAL A 16 -23.89 -18.04 -13.34
N PRO A 17 -25.05 -18.07 -12.65
CA PRO A 17 -26.31 -18.12 -13.36
C PRO A 17 -26.47 -16.81 -14.12
N LEU A 18 -26.65 -16.90 -15.43
CA LEU A 18 -27.20 -15.82 -16.24
C LEU A 18 -28.50 -15.34 -15.58
N PRO A 19 -28.84 -14.04 -15.64
CA PRO A 19 -30.06 -13.52 -15.05
C PRO A 19 -31.24 -14.13 -15.81
N SER A 20 -31.79 -15.23 -15.28
CA SER A 20 -32.98 -15.85 -15.82
C SER A 20 -34.15 -14.90 -15.58
N GLU A 21 -34.80 -14.58 -16.68
CA GLU A 21 -36.05 -13.86 -16.77
C GLU A 21 -37.11 -14.48 -15.85
N GLU A 22 -38.04 -13.63 -15.39
CA GLU A 22 -39.28 -13.95 -14.66
C GLU A 22 -39.20 -14.16 -13.13
N ASN A 23 -39.25 -13.05 -12.38
CA ASN A 23 -39.48 -13.05 -10.93
C ASN A 23 -40.98 -13.18 -10.56
N THR A 24 -41.65 -14.19 -11.13
CA THR A 24 -43.01 -14.59 -10.77
C THR A 24 -43.01 -15.98 -10.19
N GLY A 25 -43.27 -16.09 -8.88
CA GLY A 25 -43.36 -17.37 -8.19
C GLY A 25 -44.82 -17.75 -7.95
N PHE A 26 -45.26 -18.88 -8.48
CA PHE A 26 -46.53 -19.52 -8.10
C PHE A 26 -46.35 -20.22 -6.74
N VAL A 27 -47.06 -19.77 -5.71
CA VAL A 27 -47.11 -20.45 -4.40
C VAL A 27 -48.58 -20.52 -3.98
N ASP A 28 -49.07 -21.72 -3.69
CA ASP A 28 -50.46 -21.99 -3.27
C ASP A 28 -51.56 -21.46 -4.22
N GLY A 29 -51.32 -21.54 -5.54
CA GLY A 29 -52.30 -21.16 -6.56
C GLY A 29 -52.51 -19.65 -6.76
N VAL A 30 -51.63 -18.81 -6.18
CA VAL A 30 -51.69 -17.34 -6.30
C VAL A 30 -50.36 -16.81 -6.82
N ASP A 31 -50.42 -15.94 -7.84
CA ASP A 31 -49.25 -15.21 -8.34
C ASP A 31 -48.63 -14.35 -7.23
N LYS A 32 -47.32 -14.52 -6.99
CA LYS A 32 -46.54 -13.69 -6.07
C LYS A 32 -45.41 -12.99 -6.83
N ALA A 33 -45.21 -11.71 -6.52
CA ALA A 33 -44.06 -10.92 -6.95
C ALA A 33 -42.96 -10.98 -5.87
N VAL A 34 -41.71 -11.24 -6.26
CA VAL A 34 -40.59 -11.35 -5.32
C VAL A 34 -39.72 -10.09 -5.39
N CYS A 35 -39.44 -9.47 -4.23
CA CYS A 35 -38.54 -8.33 -4.18
C CYS A 35 -37.07 -8.74 -4.32
N ASN A 36 -36.36 -8.19 -5.32
CA ASN A 36 -34.95 -8.51 -5.57
C ASN A 36 -33.97 -8.09 -4.45
N TYR A 37 -34.42 -7.26 -3.50
CA TYR A 37 -33.57 -6.74 -2.42
C TYR A 37 -33.73 -7.48 -1.10
N CYS A 38 -34.97 -7.86 -0.76
CA CYS A 38 -35.28 -8.50 0.52
C CYS A 38 -35.91 -9.87 0.39
N GLU A 39 -36.06 -10.36 -0.84
CA GLU A 39 -36.64 -11.66 -1.20
C GLU A 39 -38.07 -11.87 -0.65
N LYS A 40 -38.70 -10.80 -0.15
CA LYS A 40 -40.06 -10.85 0.36
C LYS A 40 -41.02 -11.13 -0.80
N LYS A 41 -41.80 -12.20 -0.61
CA LYS A 41 -42.90 -12.58 -1.50
C LYS A 41 -44.10 -11.67 -1.23
N LEU A 42 -44.48 -10.90 -2.23
CA LEU A 42 -45.61 -9.98 -2.24
C LEU A 42 -46.68 -10.52 -3.19
N GLU A 43 -47.89 -10.00 -3.11
CA GLU A 43 -48.94 -10.44 -4.04
C GLU A 43 -48.67 -9.93 -5.45
N GLY A 44 -48.69 -10.83 -6.42
CA GLY A 44 -48.44 -10.55 -7.84
C GLY A 44 -49.68 -10.73 -8.70
N SER A 45 -50.85 -10.99 -8.11
CA SER A 45 -52.08 -11.21 -8.86
C SER A 45 -52.42 -9.98 -9.71
N SER A 46 -52.72 -10.19 -10.98
CA SER A 46 -53.16 -9.15 -11.93
C SER A 46 -54.44 -8.42 -11.52
N LYS A 47 -55.20 -8.97 -10.57
CA LYS A 47 -56.40 -8.35 -9.97
C LYS A 47 -56.08 -7.32 -8.89
N ASN A 48 -54.87 -7.36 -8.32
CA ASN A 48 -54.43 -6.46 -7.27
C ASN A 48 -53.51 -5.39 -7.89
N GLY A 49 -53.84 -4.11 -7.69
CA GLY A 49 -53.03 -3.00 -8.21
C GLY A 49 -51.59 -3.02 -7.70
N THR A 50 -50.67 -2.41 -8.46
CA THR A 50 -49.22 -2.40 -8.17
C THR A 50 -48.79 -1.49 -7.01
N LYS A 51 -49.73 -0.77 -6.39
CA LYS A 51 -49.46 0.23 -5.34
C LYS A 51 -48.69 -0.37 -4.16
N HIS A 52 -49.08 -1.56 -3.70
CA HIS A 52 -48.42 -2.19 -2.54
C HIS A 52 -46.97 -2.64 -2.86
N LEU A 53 -46.70 -3.06 -4.09
CA LEU A 53 -45.34 -3.37 -4.57
C LEU A 53 -44.49 -2.09 -4.62
N HIS A 54 -45.08 -1.00 -5.10
CA HIS A 54 -44.43 0.31 -5.19
C HIS A 54 -44.14 0.91 -3.79
N ASP A 55 -45.09 0.77 -2.86
CA ASP A 55 -44.94 1.19 -1.47
C ASP A 55 -43.83 0.36 -0.79
N HIS A 56 -43.83 -0.96 -1.01
CA HIS A 56 -42.74 -1.83 -0.56
C HIS A 56 -41.39 -1.40 -1.14
N PHE A 57 -41.31 -1.13 -2.44
CA PHE A 57 -40.07 -0.69 -3.10
C PHE A 57 -39.50 0.59 -2.46
N LYS A 58 -40.36 1.53 -2.04
CA LYS A 58 -39.94 2.77 -1.35
C LYS A 58 -39.41 2.52 0.07
N ILE A 59 -39.98 1.56 0.79
CA ILE A 59 -39.64 1.32 2.21
C ILE A 59 -38.74 0.10 2.44
N CYS A 60 -38.36 -0.63 1.39
CA CYS A 60 -37.62 -1.88 1.50
C CYS A 60 -36.34 -1.70 2.35
N PRO A 61 -36.22 -2.36 3.52
CA PRO A 61 -35.10 -2.18 4.44
C PRO A 61 -33.76 -2.51 3.79
N LEU A 62 -33.71 -3.62 3.04
CA LEU A 62 -32.49 -4.10 2.38
C LEU A 62 -32.12 -3.30 1.12
N ARG A 63 -33.05 -2.48 0.58
CA ARG A 63 -32.73 -1.51 -0.48
C ARG A 63 -31.97 -0.30 0.08
N LYS A 64 -32.30 0.17 1.28
CA LYS A 64 -31.61 1.28 1.94
C LYS A 64 -30.21 0.91 2.45
N HIS A 65 -29.94 -0.37 2.67
CA HIS A 65 -28.68 -0.86 3.25
C HIS A 65 -27.65 -1.41 2.23
N ARG A 66 -27.95 -1.40 0.91
CA ARG A 66 -27.03 -1.93 -0.13
C ARG A 66 -26.03 -0.93 -0.70
N ASP A 67 -25.90 0.28 -0.14
CA ASP A 67 -24.74 1.14 -0.41
C ASP A 67 -23.55 0.68 0.44
N ILE A 68 -22.95 -0.45 0.06
CA ILE A 68 -21.62 -0.87 0.53
C ILE A 68 -20.54 0.15 0.08
N LYS A 69 -20.90 1.14 -0.75
CA LYS A 69 -20.12 2.36 -0.94
C LYS A 69 -20.38 3.37 0.19
N GLN A 70 -20.23 2.96 1.44
CA GLN A 70 -19.88 3.95 2.46
C GLN A 70 -18.45 4.40 2.15
N ALA A 71 -18.31 5.45 1.34
CA ALA A 71 -17.14 6.30 1.48
C ALA A 71 -17.06 6.67 2.97
N ILE A 72 -15.92 6.42 3.62
CA ILE A 72 -15.70 6.90 4.98
C ILE A 72 -15.81 8.43 4.89
N LEU A 73 -16.97 8.96 5.29
CA LEU A 73 -17.23 10.39 5.30
C LEU A 73 -16.51 10.95 6.52
N ASN A 74 -15.38 11.62 6.29
CA ASN A 74 -14.71 12.37 7.34
C ASN A 74 -15.22 13.82 7.30
N PRO A 75 -15.45 14.46 8.46
CA PRO A 75 -15.74 15.88 8.51
C PRO A 75 -14.51 16.66 8.00
N VAL A 76 -14.66 17.31 6.84
CA VAL A 76 -13.67 18.26 6.35
C VAL A 76 -14.00 19.61 6.97
N TRP A 77 -13.14 20.08 7.86
CA TRP A 77 -13.27 21.38 8.51
C TRP A 77 -12.75 22.47 7.57
N LYS A 78 -13.65 23.27 7.00
CA LYS A 78 -13.26 24.49 6.28
C LYS A 78 -13.01 25.63 7.28
N LYS A 79 -12.13 26.57 6.93
CA LYS A 79 -11.78 27.74 7.75
C LYS A 79 -12.97 28.62 8.13
N ASP A 80 -14.10 28.46 7.45
CA ASP A 80 -15.34 29.22 7.66
C ASP A 80 -16.31 28.56 8.66
N GLY A 81 -15.88 27.51 9.38
CA GLY A 81 -16.69 26.84 10.40
C GLY A 81 -17.78 25.89 9.86
N VAL A 82 -17.89 25.72 8.54
CA VAL A 82 -18.81 24.78 7.90
C VAL A 82 -18.12 23.43 7.66
N SER A 83 -18.57 22.39 8.35
CA SER A 83 -18.13 21.01 8.09
C SER A 83 -18.85 20.45 6.88
N THR A 84 -18.10 20.11 5.82
CA THR A 84 -18.65 19.35 4.69
C THR A 84 -18.22 17.89 4.81
N LEU A 85 -19.16 16.95 4.62
CA LEU A 85 -18.86 15.53 4.53
C LEU A 85 -18.11 15.26 3.22
N GLY A 86 -16.80 15.01 3.32
CA GLY A 86 -15.98 14.65 2.17
C GLY A 86 -15.85 13.13 2.09
N ALA A 87 -16.04 12.56 0.90
CA ALA A 87 -15.66 11.19 0.63
C ALA A 87 -14.13 11.09 0.68
N ASN A 88 -13.56 10.38 1.66
CA ASN A 88 -12.13 10.12 1.66
C ASN A 88 -11.84 9.05 0.61
N THR A 89 -11.30 9.45 -0.55
CA THR A 89 -10.91 8.52 -1.60
C THR A 89 -9.59 7.87 -1.21
N PHE A 90 -9.55 6.53 -1.23
CA PHE A 90 -8.33 5.79 -0.95
C PHE A 90 -7.20 6.18 -1.91
N ASP A 91 -6.08 6.65 -1.36
CA ASP A 91 -4.85 6.92 -2.10
C ASP A 91 -3.87 5.73 -1.98
N GLN A 92 -3.78 4.98 -3.08
CA GLN A 92 -2.86 3.86 -3.22
C GLN A 92 -1.40 4.30 -3.10
N GLN A 93 -1.02 5.46 -3.64
CA GLN A 93 0.37 5.90 -3.66
C GLN A 93 0.83 6.29 -2.26
N PHE A 94 -0.01 7.01 -1.51
CA PHE A 94 0.27 7.32 -0.11
C PHE A 94 0.50 6.05 0.73
N SER A 95 -0.38 5.07 0.58
CA SER A 95 -0.27 3.79 1.30
C SER A 95 1.00 3.01 0.94
N ARG A 96 1.43 3.05 -0.33
CA ARG A 96 2.69 2.46 -0.78
C ARG A 96 3.91 3.17 -0.21
N ASP A 97 3.87 4.50 -0.15
CA ASP A 97 4.94 5.30 0.44
C ASP A 97 5.10 4.98 1.94
N GLU A 98 4.00 4.82 2.68
CA GLU A 98 4.03 4.39 4.09
C GLU A 98 4.55 2.96 4.25
N LEU A 99 4.13 2.02 3.39
CA LEU A 99 4.67 0.66 3.38
C LEU A 99 6.19 0.64 3.15
N ALA A 100 6.69 1.44 2.19
CA ALA A 100 8.11 1.54 1.91
C ALA A 100 8.87 2.13 3.11
N LYS A 101 8.34 3.17 3.77
CA LYS A 101 8.92 3.73 5.00
C LYS A 101 8.95 2.71 6.14
N MET A 102 7.90 1.93 6.33
CA MET A 102 7.85 0.87 7.34
C MET A 102 8.94 -0.18 7.11
N ILE A 103 9.12 -0.61 5.86
CA ILE A 103 10.17 -1.57 5.49
C ILE A 103 11.56 -1.01 5.76
N ILE A 104 11.79 0.27 5.44
CA ILE A 104 13.08 0.94 5.72
C ILE A 104 13.31 1.05 7.23
N LEU A 105 12.30 1.50 7.98
CA LEU A 105 12.41 1.77 9.42
C LEU A 105 12.68 0.51 10.24
N HIS A 106 12.06 -0.61 9.85
CA HIS A 106 12.14 -1.88 10.58
C HIS A 106 13.02 -2.93 9.87
N GLU A 107 13.73 -2.53 8.81
CA GLU A 107 14.62 -3.38 8.03
C GLU A 107 13.97 -4.70 7.56
N TYR A 108 12.68 -4.63 7.21
CA TYR A 108 11.94 -5.82 6.83
C TYR A 108 12.44 -6.39 5.48
N PRO A 109 12.43 -7.73 5.32
CA PRO A 109 12.69 -8.34 4.02
C PRO A 109 11.70 -7.82 2.98
N LEU A 110 12.19 -7.43 1.80
CA LEU A 110 11.32 -6.95 0.72
C LEU A 110 10.27 -7.99 0.30
N SER A 111 10.54 -9.29 0.52
CA SER A 111 9.61 -10.37 0.23
C SER A 111 8.35 -10.35 1.08
N MET A 112 8.36 -9.65 2.22
CA MET A 112 7.19 -9.56 3.11
C MET A 112 5.93 -9.14 2.36
N VAL A 113 6.02 -8.25 1.38
CA VAL A 113 4.88 -7.75 0.60
C VAL A 113 4.19 -8.83 -0.25
N GLU A 114 4.90 -9.93 -0.52
CA GLU A 114 4.39 -11.04 -1.32
C GLU A 114 3.80 -12.18 -0.48
N HIS A 115 4.07 -12.20 0.83
CA HIS A 115 3.64 -13.26 1.73
C HIS A 115 2.10 -13.29 1.85
N VAL A 116 1.52 -14.50 1.80
CA VAL A 116 0.07 -14.70 1.85
C VAL A 116 -0.55 -14.09 3.11
N GLY A 117 0.09 -14.26 4.27
CA GLY A 117 -0.36 -13.68 5.53
C GLY A 117 -0.40 -12.15 5.53
N PHE A 118 0.62 -11.51 4.96
CA PHE A 118 0.66 -10.05 4.84
C PHE A 118 -0.44 -9.55 3.89
N LYS A 119 -0.65 -10.21 2.75
CA LYS A 119 -1.72 -9.87 1.82
C LYS A 119 -3.11 -10.00 2.45
N SER A 120 -3.33 -11.07 3.20
CA SER A 120 -4.58 -11.30 3.95
C SER A 120 -4.83 -10.19 4.97
N PHE A 121 -3.81 -9.84 5.76
CA PHE A 121 -3.87 -8.74 6.72
C PHE A 121 -4.19 -7.39 6.08
N VAL A 122 -3.52 -7.03 4.98
CA VAL A 122 -3.79 -5.76 4.30
C VAL A 122 -5.18 -5.74 3.67
N ASN A 123 -5.63 -6.86 3.11
CA ASN A 123 -6.99 -6.98 2.55
C ASN A 123 -8.08 -6.82 3.61
N SER A 124 -7.86 -7.29 4.83
CA SER A 124 -8.84 -7.12 5.92
C SER A 124 -8.92 -5.68 6.41
N ILE A 125 -7.82 -4.91 6.29
CA ILE A 125 -7.79 -3.48 6.60
C ILE A 125 -8.43 -2.66 5.48
N ASN A 126 -8.01 -2.89 4.23
CA ASN A 126 -8.52 -2.18 3.08
C ASN A 126 -8.46 -3.04 1.80
N PRO A 127 -9.60 -3.55 1.32
CA PRO A 127 -9.65 -4.41 0.14
C PRO A 127 -9.37 -3.66 -1.17
N LEU A 128 -9.37 -2.32 -1.17
CA LEU A 128 -9.02 -1.51 -2.35
C LEU A 128 -7.50 -1.44 -2.56
N PHE A 129 -6.69 -1.81 -1.57
CA PHE A 129 -5.24 -1.79 -1.69
C PHE A 129 -4.77 -2.83 -2.71
N LYS A 130 -4.12 -2.36 -3.78
CA LYS A 130 -3.48 -3.22 -4.76
C LYS A 130 -2.13 -3.68 -4.26
N HIS A 131 -1.96 -4.98 -4.05
CA HIS A 131 -0.70 -5.57 -3.62
C HIS A 131 0.44 -5.25 -4.59
N VAL A 132 1.62 -5.04 -4.04
CA VAL A 132 2.85 -4.76 -4.79
C VAL A 132 3.77 -5.98 -4.78
N SER A 133 4.64 -6.08 -5.78
CA SER A 133 5.69 -7.09 -5.84
C SER A 133 7.00 -6.56 -5.24
N ARG A 134 7.95 -7.47 -5.02
CA ARG A 134 9.31 -7.15 -4.56
C ARG A 134 10.02 -6.11 -5.45
N PRO A 135 10.00 -6.21 -6.79
CA PRO A 135 10.59 -5.17 -7.66
C PRO A 135 9.91 -3.81 -7.50
N THR A 136 8.58 -3.80 -7.36
CA THR A 136 7.82 -2.55 -7.20
C THR A 136 8.16 -1.86 -5.88
N ILE A 137 8.16 -2.57 -4.75
CA ILE A 137 8.51 -1.96 -3.46
C ILE A 137 9.98 -1.53 -3.43
N ARG A 138 10.88 -2.28 -4.09
CA ARG A 138 12.27 -1.87 -4.30
C ARG A 138 12.36 -0.53 -5.05
N SER A 139 11.58 -0.38 -6.12
CA SER A 139 11.53 0.88 -6.89
C SER A 139 11.04 2.05 -6.01
N ASP A 140 10.02 1.83 -5.18
CA ASP A 140 9.49 2.86 -4.28
C ASP A 140 10.52 3.27 -3.22
N ILE A 141 11.23 2.31 -2.62
CA ILE A 141 12.34 2.59 -1.69
C ILE A 141 13.44 3.39 -2.39
N MET A 142 13.79 3.06 -3.64
CA MET A 142 14.79 3.82 -4.40
C MET A 142 14.35 5.27 -4.69
N LYS A 143 13.06 5.51 -4.93
CA LYS A 143 12.55 6.89 -5.08
C LYS A 143 12.68 7.69 -3.77
N ILE A 144 12.39 7.05 -2.63
CA ILE A 144 12.60 7.67 -1.31
C ILE A 144 14.08 8.02 -1.13
N PHE A 145 14.98 7.07 -1.43
CA PHE A 145 16.42 7.29 -1.36
C PHE A 145 16.88 8.48 -2.21
N GLU A 146 16.52 8.54 -3.50
CA GLU A 146 16.94 9.65 -4.36
C GLU A 146 16.40 10.99 -3.87
N ARG A 147 15.15 11.05 -3.37
CA ARG A 147 14.60 12.27 -2.77
C ARG A 147 15.38 12.71 -1.53
N GLU A 148 15.70 11.80 -0.61
CA GLU A 148 16.45 12.14 0.60
C GLU A 148 17.92 12.48 0.30
N LYS A 149 18.51 11.85 -0.73
CA LYS A 149 19.83 12.18 -1.25
C LYS A 149 19.87 13.60 -1.82
N THR A 150 18.90 13.98 -2.66
CA THR A 150 18.81 15.36 -3.18
C THR A 150 18.65 16.37 -2.06
N LYS A 151 17.78 16.10 -1.07
CA LYS A 151 17.63 16.96 0.11
C LYS A 151 18.94 17.12 0.86
N THR A 152 19.65 16.02 1.13
CA THR A 152 20.93 16.03 1.84
C THR A 152 21.98 16.82 1.06
N LYS A 153 22.06 16.64 -0.26
CA LYS A 153 22.96 17.41 -1.13
C LYS A 153 22.66 18.91 -1.07
N ASN A 154 21.39 19.29 -1.10
CA ASN A 154 20.98 20.70 -0.99
C ASN A 154 21.41 21.28 0.37
N VAL A 155 21.14 20.58 1.47
CA VAL A 155 21.54 21.02 2.82
C VAL A 155 23.06 21.23 2.91
N LEU A 156 23.85 20.30 2.40
CA LEU A 156 25.31 20.41 2.42
C LEU A 156 25.81 21.56 1.53
N ASN A 157 25.16 21.82 0.39
CA ASN A 157 25.53 22.90 -0.52
C ASN A 157 25.18 24.29 0.03
N THR A 158 24.08 24.42 0.77
CA THR A 158 23.65 25.70 1.35
C THR A 158 24.31 25.98 2.70
N ASN A 159 24.90 24.97 3.33
CA ASN A 159 25.58 25.10 4.61
C ASN A 159 26.81 26.02 4.47
N GLN A 160 26.80 27.14 5.20
CA GLN A 160 27.91 28.10 5.22
C GLN A 160 29.05 27.67 6.15
N GLY A 161 28.78 26.70 7.05
CA GLY A 161 29.76 26.18 7.99
C GLY A 161 30.77 25.22 7.35
N ARG A 162 31.78 24.83 8.14
CA ARG A 162 32.72 23.78 7.74
C ARG A 162 32.04 22.41 7.84
N ILE A 163 32.31 21.55 6.87
CA ILE A 163 31.88 20.16 6.87
C ILE A 163 33.12 19.30 7.14
N ALA A 164 33.10 18.55 8.24
CA ALA A 164 34.10 17.54 8.51
C ALA A 164 33.65 16.21 7.90
N VAL A 165 34.55 15.49 7.25
CA VAL A 165 34.25 14.20 6.64
C VAL A 165 35.05 13.13 7.35
N THR A 166 34.39 12.05 7.75
CA THR A 166 35.03 10.85 8.27
C THR A 166 34.79 9.68 7.33
N THR A 167 35.74 8.75 7.31
CA THR A 167 35.60 7.50 6.56
C THR A 167 35.80 6.33 7.50
N ASP A 168 34.89 5.39 7.48
CA ASP A 168 35.04 4.09 8.13
C ASP A 168 35.16 3.01 7.07
N MET A 169 36.00 2.00 7.31
CA MET A 169 36.21 0.91 6.36
C MET A 169 36.34 -0.41 7.11
N TRP A 170 35.59 -1.41 6.64
CA TRP A 170 35.66 -2.77 7.15
C TRP A 170 35.60 -3.79 6.01
N THR A 171 36.05 -5.00 6.30
CA THR A 171 35.94 -6.14 5.37
C THR A 171 34.88 -7.08 5.88
N ALA A 172 33.83 -7.31 5.09
CA ALA A 172 32.81 -8.30 5.40
C ALA A 172 33.42 -9.70 5.30
N THR A 173 33.49 -10.41 6.43
CA THR A 173 34.16 -11.71 6.57
C THR A 173 33.56 -12.80 5.69
N ASN A 174 32.24 -12.80 5.53
CA ASN A 174 31.48 -13.74 4.73
C ASN A 174 31.69 -13.60 3.20
N GLN A 175 31.98 -12.39 2.72
CA GLN A 175 32.12 -12.12 1.28
C GLN A 175 33.55 -11.75 0.86
N LYS A 176 34.47 -11.57 1.82
CA LYS A 176 35.81 -11.00 1.61
C LYS A 176 35.77 -9.68 0.82
N ARG A 177 34.74 -8.87 1.09
CA ARG A 177 34.49 -7.59 0.39
C ARG A 177 34.75 -6.43 1.34
N GLY A 178 35.58 -5.48 0.91
CA GLY A 178 35.80 -4.23 1.60
C GLY A 178 34.65 -3.26 1.35
N TYR A 179 34.12 -2.66 2.41
CA TYR A 179 33.14 -1.60 2.34
C TYR A 179 33.68 -0.35 3.02
N MET A 180 33.46 0.80 2.40
CA MET A 180 33.78 2.10 2.97
C MET A 180 32.50 2.91 3.12
N VAL A 181 32.36 3.55 4.27
CA VAL A 181 31.31 4.52 4.57
C VAL A 181 31.92 5.87 4.74
N VAL A 182 31.32 6.87 4.10
CA VAL A 182 31.70 8.27 4.21
C VAL A 182 30.58 9.01 4.92
N THR A 183 30.93 9.65 6.03
CA THR A 183 30.00 10.42 6.87
C THR A 183 30.39 11.89 6.88
N ALA A 184 29.43 12.76 6.57
CA ALA A 184 29.56 14.20 6.72
C ALA A 184 29.05 14.64 8.09
N HIS A 185 29.83 15.48 8.76
CA HIS A 185 29.56 16.08 10.05
C HIS A 185 29.55 17.61 9.88
N PHE A 186 28.44 18.26 10.26
CA PHE A 186 28.29 19.70 10.11
C PHE A 186 27.34 20.26 11.17
N ILE A 187 27.46 21.56 11.46
CA ILE A 187 26.52 22.28 12.32
C ILE A 187 25.48 22.93 11.40
N ASP A 188 24.20 22.70 11.65
CA ASP A 188 23.12 23.31 10.88
C ASP A 188 22.78 24.75 11.34
N ASP A 189 21.87 25.42 10.63
CA ASP A 189 21.43 26.79 10.96
C ASP A 189 20.75 26.91 12.33
N SER A 190 20.29 25.78 12.90
CA SER A 190 19.75 25.72 14.26
C SER A 190 20.85 25.51 15.32
N TRP A 191 22.12 25.57 14.92
CA TRP A 191 23.29 25.29 15.76
C TRP A 191 23.33 23.85 16.31
N ILE A 192 22.78 22.89 15.57
CA ILE A 192 22.74 21.47 15.95
C ILE A 192 23.76 20.69 15.13
N LEU A 193 24.59 19.87 15.79
CA LEU A 193 25.48 18.92 15.12
C LEU A 193 24.67 17.86 14.37
N ARG A 194 24.88 17.76 13.07
CA ARG A 194 24.28 16.76 12.18
C ARG A 194 25.34 15.82 11.64
N ASN A 195 25.00 14.53 11.64
CA ASN A 195 25.80 13.47 11.04
C ASN A 195 24.97 12.82 9.93
N LYS A 196 25.52 12.74 8.72
CA LYS A 196 24.85 12.14 7.55
C LYS A 196 25.79 11.22 6.81
N ILE A 197 25.38 9.97 6.63
CA ILE A 197 26.06 9.07 5.69
C ILE A 197 25.79 9.60 4.28
N ILE A 198 26.85 10.01 3.59
CA ILE A 198 26.77 10.55 2.23
C ILE A 198 27.15 9.50 1.18
N ARG A 199 27.90 8.46 1.57
CA ARG A 199 28.19 7.33 0.69
C ARG A 199 28.42 6.04 1.46
N PHE A 200 27.95 4.94 0.89
CA PHE A 200 28.28 3.57 1.26
C PHE A 200 28.75 2.87 -0.02
N ILE A 201 29.99 2.40 -0.06
CA ILE A 201 30.61 1.85 -1.28
C ILE A 201 31.28 0.53 -1.02
N TYR A 202 31.13 -0.37 -1.99
CA TYR A 202 32.02 -1.51 -2.13
C TYR A 202 33.34 -1.03 -2.74
N VAL A 203 34.45 -1.34 -2.05
CA VAL A 203 35.80 -1.02 -2.51
C VAL A 203 36.49 -2.34 -2.84
N PRO A 204 36.85 -2.61 -4.11
CA PRO A 204 37.62 -3.80 -4.45
C PRO A 204 39.07 -3.68 -3.93
N VAL A 205 39.71 -4.83 -3.71
CA VAL A 205 41.14 -4.92 -3.38
C VAL A 205 41.95 -4.41 -4.60
N PRO A 206 43.07 -3.67 -4.41
CA PRO A 206 43.77 -3.35 -3.16
C PRO A 206 43.26 -2.10 -2.43
N HIS A 207 43.14 -2.21 -1.10
CA HIS A 207 42.78 -1.11 -0.19
C HIS A 207 43.98 -0.23 0.18
N ASN A 208 44.69 0.27 -0.83
CA ASN A 208 45.80 1.21 -0.62
C ASN A 208 45.30 2.66 -0.57
N ALA A 209 46.15 3.57 -0.06
CA ALA A 209 45.82 4.98 0.10
C ALA A 209 45.33 5.64 -1.21
N LYS A 210 45.88 5.24 -2.36
CA LYS A 210 45.48 5.77 -3.68
C LYS A 210 44.05 5.38 -4.04
N THR A 211 43.69 4.10 -3.90
CA THR A 211 42.32 3.62 -4.17
C THR A 211 41.32 4.29 -3.24
N LEU A 212 41.61 4.33 -1.94
CA LEU A 212 40.70 4.93 -0.94
C LEU A 212 40.53 6.43 -1.16
N SER A 213 41.62 7.16 -1.45
CA SER A 213 41.55 8.58 -1.77
C SER A 213 40.72 8.85 -3.02
N LYS A 214 40.84 8.01 -4.06
CA LYS A 214 40.05 8.14 -5.29
C LYS A 214 38.55 8.00 -5.01
N GLU A 215 38.16 6.99 -4.24
CA GLU A 215 36.76 6.77 -3.88
C GLU A 215 36.21 7.91 -3.02
N LEU A 216 36.99 8.39 -2.04
CA LEU A 216 36.62 9.53 -1.21
C LEU A 216 36.44 10.81 -2.03
N ILE A 217 37.37 11.13 -2.93
CA ILE A 217 37.26 12.28 -3.83
C ILE A 217 36.01 12.16 -4.71
N GLY A 218 35.74 10.96 -5.22
CA GLY A 218 34.52 10.66 -5.97
C GLY A 218 33.23 10.91 -5.19
N CYS A 219 33.26 10.87 -3.85
CA CYS A 219 32.12 11.23 -3.01
C CYS A 219 31.86 12.73 -2.97
N VAL A 220 32.94 13.52 -2.88
CA VAL A 220 32.86 14.97 -2.65
C VAL A 220 32.52 15.73 -3.94
N ILE A 221 32.94 15.21 -5.09
CA ILE A 221 32.76 15.86 -6.39
C ILE A 221 31.41 15.48 -7.05
N SER A 222 30.75 14.40 -6.62
CA SER A 222 29.49 13.88 -7.20
C SER A 222 28.24 14.57 -6.68
#